data_AF-A0A443NNB1-F1
#
_entry.id   AF-A0A443NNB1-F1
#
_cell.length_a   1.000
_cell.length_b   1.000
_cell.length_c   1.000
_cell.angle_alpha   90.00
_cell.angle_beta   90.00
_cell.angle_gamma   90.00
#
_symmetry.space_group_name_H-M   'P 1'
#
loop_
_entity.id
_entity.type
_entity.pdbx_description
1 polymer ?
#
loop_
_entity_poly.entity_id
_entity_poly.type
_entity_poly.pdbx_seq_one_letter_code
_entity_poly.pdbx_strand_id
1 'polypeptide(L)'
;MATNICNFDSVGDLSIKRTDWVQIKLGHRLNHPNGVMASSREPDQGLPVKKQEAVPQNIQRAARADKKLAEKGIEKPLGPPKNGLLVHDLIPVAYEVLEAWKVLIKGLAQLLSVIPVYGCSECPEIHVGQVGHQIQDCRGPGSEKRRSFHKWVKGSINDVLIPIESYHLYDPFGRRIKHDTRFNYDRIPAIVELCIQAGVDIPEYPSRRRTQLLFECWGRR
;
A
#
# COMPACT_ATOMS: atom_id res chain seq x y z
N MET A 1 -31.12 36.39 10.07
CA MET A 1 -30.10 35.50 10.65
C MET A 1 -30.80 34.22 11.08
N ALA A 2 -30.58 33.14 10.34
CA ALA A 2 -30.94 31.78 10.76
C ALA A 2 -29.94 30.86 10.06
N THR A 3 -28.95 30.41 10.82
CA THR A 3 -27.93 29.43 10.42
C THR A 3 -28.59 28.06 10.30
N ASN A 4 -28.66 27.54 9.08
CA ASN A 4 -28.99 26.12 8.87
C ASN A 4 -27.75 25.29 9.23
N ILE A 5 -27.80 24.69 10.41
CA ILE A 5 -26.93 23.59 10.80
C ILE A 5 -27.47 22.36 10.08
N CYS A 6 -26.74 21.88 9.07
CA CYS A 6 -27.05 20.64 8.40
C CYS A 6 -26.68 19.49 9.35
N ASN A 7 -27.68 18.92 10.03
CA ASN A 7 -27.54 17.70 10.80
C ASN A 7 -26.94 16.58 9.93
N PHE A 8 -25.80 16.05 10.37
CA PHE A 8 -25.11 14.92 9.76
C PHE A 8 -25.47 13.65 10.55
N ASP A 9 -26.76 13.32 10.61
CA ASP A 9 -27.25 12.10 11.26
C ASP A 9 -27.93 11.19 10.26
N SER A 10 -27.14 10.27 9.70
CA SER A 10 -27.62 8.96 9.29
C SER A 10 -26.44 8.01 9.21
N VAL A 11 -26.09 7.44 10.37
CA VAL A 11 -25.26 6.24 10.53
C VAL A 11 -26.09 5.07 9.97
N GLY A 12 -26.08 4.94 8.65
CA GLY A 12 -26.69 3.82 7.94
C GLY A 12 -25.62 2.78 7.61
N ASP A 13 -25.70 1.66 8.31
CA ASP A 13 -25.06 0.36 8.08
C ASP A 13 -24.34 0.21 6.70
N LEU A 14 -23.06 0.60 6.65
CA LEU A 14 -22.18 0.45 5.49
C LEU A 14 -21.26 -0.75 5.71
N SER A 15 -21.85 -1.95 5.61
CA SER A 15 -21.11 -3.18 5.34
C SER A 15 -20.18 -2.91 4.15
N ILE A 16 -18.86 -3.00 4.41
CA ILE A 16 -17.79 -2.80 3.44
C ILE A 16 -17.90 -3.93 2.42
N LYS A 17 -18.59 -3.72 1.30
CA LYS A 17 -18.74 -4.77 0.30
C LYS A 17 -17.54 -4.74 -0.64
N ARG A 18 -17.19 -5.90 -1.19
CA ARG A 18 -16.21 -6.05 -2.29
C ARG A 18 -16.44 -5.02 -3.41
N THR A 19 -17.70 -4.61 -3.63
CA THR A 19 -18.12 -3.61 -4.61
C THR A 19 -17.71 -2.16 -4.32
N ASP A 20 -17.49 -1.80 -3.05
CA ASP A 20 -17.07 -0.44 -2.68
C ASP A 20 -15.61 -0.19 -3.11
N TRP A 21 -14.83 -1.26 -3.19
CA TRP A 21 -13.44 -1.27 -3.67
C TRP A 21 -13.32 -1.59 -5.16
N VAL A 22 -14.38 -2.12 -5.76
CA VAL A 22 -14.46 -2.38 -7.20
C VAL A 22 -14.47 -1.06 -7.99
N GLN A 23 -14.88 0.07 -7.42
CA GLN A 23 -14.69 1.39 -8.08
C GLN A 23 -13.21 1.82 -8.15
N ILE A 24 -12.35 1.29 -7.28
CA ILE A 24 -10.88 1.46 -7.36
C ILE A 24 -10.26 0.39 -8.27
N LYS A 25 -10.82 -0.83 -8.32
CA LYS A 25 -10.34 -1.93 -9.18
C LYS A 25 -10.89 -1.96 -10.62
N LEU A 26 -11.97 -1.25 -10.95
CA LEU A 26 -12.55 -1.23 -12.31
C LEU A 26 -11.85 -0.30 -13.29
N GLY A 27 -10.92 0.53 -12.81
CA GLY A 27 -9.98 1.25 -13.66
C GLY A 27 -8.70 0.44 -13.88
N HIS A 28 -8.70 -0.42 -14.88
CA HIS A 28 -7.54 -1.13 -15.44
C HIS A 28 -7.08 -2.41 -14.72
N ARG A 29 -7.33 -3.51 -15.45
CA ARG A 29 -6.41 -4.64 -15.60
C ARG A 29 -4.97 -4.09 -15.60
N LEU A 30 -4.21 -4.32 -14.53
CA LEU A 30 -2.76 -4.13 -14.52
C LEU A 30 -2.17 -5.14 -15.53
N ASN A 31 -2.28 -4.83 -16.82
CA ASN A 31 -1.24 -5.21 -17.75
C ASN A 31 -0.04 -4.37 -17.31
N HIS A 32 0.80 -4.96 -16.46
CA HIS A 32 2.11 -4.45 -16.15
C HIS A 32 3.03 -4.90 -17.30
N PRO A 33 3.31 -4.09 -18.34
CA PRO A 33 4.48 -4.35 -19.16
C PRO A 33 5.68 -3.91 -18.34
N ASN A 34 6.14 -4.79 -17.45
CA ASN A 34 7.26 -4.55 -16.53
C ASN A 34 7.02 -3.39 -15.55
N GLY A 35 7.08 -3.69 -14.26
CA GLY A 35 7.27 -2.67 -13.24
C GLY A 35 8.63 -2.03 -13.39
N VAL A 36 8.77 -1.09 -14.32
CA VAL A 36 9.83 -0.10 -14.28
C VAL A 36 9.30 0.98 -13.35
N MET A 37 9.68 0.93 -12.08
CA MET A 37 9.68 2.15 -11.29
C MET A 37 10.47 3.17 -12.11
N ALA A 38 9.81 4.25 -12.55
CA ALA A 38 10.51 5.40 -13.07
C ALA A 38 11.41 5.89 -11.94
N SER A 39 12.66 5.45 -11.98
CA SER A 39 13.73 6.03 -11.20
C SER A 39 13.83 7.45 -11.72
N SER A 40 13.24 8.40 -10.98
CA SER A 40 13.58 9.82 -11.07
C SER A 40 15.05 9.95 -10.71
N ARG A 41 15.95 9.51 -11.60
CA ARG A 41 17.35 9.88 -11.53
C ARG A 41 17.36 11.34 -11.92
N GLU A 42 17.47 12.21 -10.93
CA GLU A 42 18.28 13.40 -11.15
C GLU A 42 19.63 12.93 -11.71
N PRO A 43 20.34 13.73 -12.53
CA PRO A 43 21.76 13.47 -12.68
C PRO A 43 22.31 13.48 -11.26
N ASP A 44 22.53 12.28 -10.71
CA ASP A 44 23.00 12.07 -9.35
C ASP A 44 24.32 12.82 -9.31
N GLN A 45 24.32 14.01 -8.70
CA GLN A 45 25.53 14.66 -8.26
C GLN A 45 26.08 13.71 -7.23
N GLY A 46 26.83 12.70 -7.72
CA GLY A 46 26.97 11.40 -7.09
C GLY A 46 27.07 11.55 -5.59
N LEU A 47 25.98 11.23 -4.88
CA LEU A 47 26.06 10.97 -3.46
C LEU A 47 27.23 9.99 -3.30
N PRO A 48 28.22 10.27 -2.43
CA PRO A 48 29.36 9.40 -2.29
C PRO A 48 28.82 8.00 -2.08
N VAL A 49 29.07 7.12 -3.06
CA VAL A 49 28.60 5.73 -3.02
C VAL A 49 29.17 5.19 -1.74
N LYS A 50 28.35 5.10 -0.70
CA LYS A 50 28.74 4.46 0.55
C LYS A 50 29.11 3.06 0.12
N LYS A 51 30.41 2.75 0.15
CA LYS A 51 30.91 1.40 -0.02
C LYS A 51 30.03 0.54 0.87
N GLN A 52 29.22 -0.34 0.29
CA GLN A 52 28.41 -1.24 1.07
C GLN A 52 29.38 -1.97 2.00
N GLU A 53 29.26 -1.71 3.29
CA GLU A 53 30.09 -2.35 4.28
C GLU A 53 29.88 -3.85 4.14
N ALA A 54 30.97 -4.61 4.14
CA ALA A 54 30.89 -6.05 3.97
C ALA A 54 29.98 -6.63 5.05
N VAL A 55 28.92 -7.33 4.65
CA VAL A 55 27.97 -7.93 5.59
C VAL A 55 28.76 -8.82 6.57
N PRO A 56 28.67 -8.59 7.89
CA PRO A 56 29.37 -9.37 8.89
C PRO A 56 29.24 -10.89 8.69
N GLN A 57 30.33 -11.64 8.90
CA GLN A 57 30.39 -13.07 8.58
C GLN A 57 29.38 -13.91 9.38
N ASN A 58 29.04 -13.50 10.61
CA ASN A 58 28.00 -14.10 11.43
C ASN A 58 26.61 -14.02 10.75
N ILE A 59 26.28 -12.88 10.15
CA ILE A 59 25.01 -12.68 9.42
C ILE A 59 25.00 -13.56 8.17
N GLN A 60 26.11 -13.63 7.43
CA GLN A 60 26.22 -14.50 6.25
C GLN A 60 26.06 -15.99 6.61
N ARG A 61 26.69 -16.44 7.70
CA ARG A 61 26.58 -17.83 8.19
C ARG A 61 25.14 -18.15 8.61
N ALA A 62 24.47 -17.24 9.33
CA ALA A 62 23.08 -17.39 9.72
C ALA A 62 22.14 -17.47 8.49
N ALA A 63 22.32 -16.60 7.49
CA ALA A 63 21.55 -16.64 6.26
C ALA A 63 21.73 -17.96 5.48
N ARG A 64 22.95 -18.51 5.44
CA ARG A 64 23.21 -19.82 4.81
C ARG A 64 22.55 -20.97 5.58
N ALA A 65 22.54 -20.92 6.90
CA ALA A 65 21.84 -21.90 7.73
C ALA A 65 20.32 -21.84 7.52
N ASP A 66 19.74 -20.63 7.53
CA ASP A 66 18.33 -20.40 7.25
C ASP A 66 17.95 -20.89 5.84
N LYS A 67 18.81 -20.67 4.83
CA LYS A 67 18.63 -21.21 3.47
C LYS A 67 18.60 -22.75 3.44
N LYS A 68 19.52 -23.42 4.14
CA LYS A 68 19.54 -24.89 4.23
C LYS A 68 18.29 -25.45 4.92
N LEU A 69 17.75 -24.74 5.91
CA LEU A 69 16.49 -25.11 6.55
C LEU A 69 15.31 -24.96 5.58
N ALA A 70 15.27 -23.85 4.83
CA ALA A 70 14.25 -23.60 3.82
C ALA A 70 14.28 -24.65 2.68
N GLU A 71 15.46 -25.09 2.23
CA GLU A 71 15.63 -26.19 1.27
C GLU A 71 15.06 -27.52 1.79
N LYS A 72 15.05 -27.72 3.11
CA LYS A 72 14.41 -28.87 3.79
C LYS A 72 12.92 -28.66 4.08
N GLY A 73 12.33 -27.56 3.62
CA GLY A 73 10.94 -27.19 3.90
C GLY A 73 10.68 -26.70 5.33
N ILE A 74 11.74 -26.48 6.13
CA ILE A 74 11.65 -25.97 7.50
C ILE A 74 11.75 -24.44 7.43
N GLU A 75 10.60 -23.78 7.49
CA GLU A 75 10.55 -22.32 7.52
C GLU A 75 10.89 -21.81 8.93
N LYS A 76 11.74 -20.78 8.98
CA LYS A 76 11.97 -20.02 10.21
C LYS A 76 10.66 -19.33 10.60
N PRO A 77 10.04 -19.67 11.74
CA PRO A 77 8.85 -18.98 12.19
C PRO A 77 9.18 -17.50 12.39
N LEU A 78 8.28 -16.62 11.95
CA LEU A 78 8.37 -15.22 12.37
C LEU A 78 8.07 -15.20 13.86
N GLY A 79 9.05 -14.78 14.66
CA GLY A 79 8.82 -14.50 16.06
C GLY A 79 7.88 -13.31 16.18
N PRO A 80 6.89 -13.34 17.09
CA PRO A 80 6.13 -12.14 17.39
C PRO A 80 7.04 -11.06 17.99
N PRO A 81 6.65 -9.78 17.90
CA PRO A 81 7.12 -8.74 18.82
C PRO A 81 6.97 -9.19 20.27
N LYS A 82 7.78 -8.65 21.19
CA LYS A 82 7.78 -9.06 22.61
C LYS A 82 6.39 -9.00 23.28
N ASN A 83 5.51 -8.13 22.80
CA ASN A 83 4.13 -8.02 23.24
C ASN A 83 3.15 -8.87 22.43
N GLY A 84 3.42 -9.27 21.18
CA GLY A 84 2.67 -10.24 20.35
C GLY A 84 1.16 -10.05 20.19
N LEU A 85 0.63 -8.95 20.75
CA LEU A 85 -0.77 -8.64 20.99
C LEU A 85 -1.08 -7.29 20.35
N LEU A 86 -2.37 -7.08 20.09
CA LEU A 86 -2.86 -5.78 19.64
C LEU A 86 -2.58 -4.72 20.70
N VAL A 87 -2.23 -3.52 20.25
CA VAL A 87 -2.21 -2.34 21.10
C VAL A 87 -3.65 -1.85 21.20
N HIS A 88 -4.31 -2.06 22.34
CA HIS A 88 -5.73 -1.76 22.50
C HIS A 88 -6.08 -0.30 22.14
N ASP A 89 -5.21 0.65 22.48
CA ASP A 89 -5.41 2.06 22.18
C ASP A 89 -5.32 2.38 20.68
N LEU A 90 -4.71 1.49 19.87
CA LEU A 90 -4.62 1.66 18.42
C LEU A 90 -5.89 1.17 17.70
N ILE A 91 -6.70 0.33 18.34
CA ILE A 91 -7.95 -0.18 17.75
C ILE A 91 -8.89 0.97 17.34
N PRO A 92 -9.28 1.91 18.24
CA PRO A 92 -10.15 3.02 17.84
C PRO A 92 -9.52 3.90 16.75
N VAL A 93 -8.22 4.18 16.86
CA VAL A 93 -7.47 4.95 15.84
C VAL A 93 -7.53 4.26 14.48
N ALA A 94 -7.43 2.94 14.42
CA ALA A 94 -7.49 2.20 13.18
C ALA A 94 -8.88 2.29 12.51
N TYR A 95 -9.96 2.29 13.29
CA TYR A 95 -11.31 2.56 12.75
C TYR A 95 -11.43 3.99 12.22
N GLU A 96 -10.93 4.99 12.96
CA GLU A 96 -10.91 6.38 12.53
C GLU A 96 -10.12 6.58 11.23
N VAL A 97 -8.95 5.95 11.11
CA VAL A 97 -8.13 5.98 9.89
C VAL A 97 -8.89 5.37 8.71
N LEU A 98 -9.58 4.25 8.90
CA LEU A 98 -10.35 3.62 7.84
C LEU A 98 -11.52 4.50 7.38
N GLU A 99 -12.23 5.16 8.30
CA GLU A 99 -13.29 6.11 7.96
C GLU A 99 -12.73 7.36 7.26
N ALA A 100 -11.63 7.93 7.75
CA ALA A 100 -10.94 9.04 7.11
C ALA A 100 -10.48 8.68 5.70
N TRP A 101 -10.00 7.45 5.49
CA TRP A 101 -9.60 6.93 4.18
C TRP A 101 -10.79 6.86 3.20
N LYS A 102 -11.97 6.42 3.65
CA LYS A 102 -13.20 6.44 2.83
C LYS A 102 -13.59 7.86 2.44
N VAL A 103 -13.56 8.78 3.40
CA VAL A 103 -13.86 10.20 3.17
C VAL A 103 -12.87 10.81 2.18
N LEU A 104 -11.57 10.51 2.31
CA LEU A 104 -10.53 10.98 1.41
C LEU A 104 -10.78 10.53 -0.03
N ILE A 105 -11.02 9.23 -0.26
CA ILE A 105 -11.27 8.70 -1.61
C ILE A 105 -12.51 9.33 -2.22
N LYS A 106 -13.61 9.42 -1.45
CA LYS A 106 -14.86 10.03 -1.91
C LYS A 106 -14.69 11.51 -2.22
N GLY A 107 -14.04 12.26 -1.34
CA GLY A 107 -13.77 13.68 -1.50
C GLY A 107 -12.88 13.95 -2.71
N LEU A 108 -11.83 13.15 -2.90
CA LEU A 108 -10.96 13.27 -4.07
C LEU A 108 -11.72 12.96 -5.37
N ALA A 109 -12.56 11.92 -5.40
CA ALA A 109 -13.40 11.62 -6.55
C ALA A 109 -14.31 12.80 -6.93
N GLN A 110 -14.89 13.47 -5.93
CA GLN A 110 -15.69 14.67 -6.13
C GLN A 110 -14.84 15.86 -6.62
N LEU A 111 -13.67 16.09 -6.04
CA LEU A 111 -12.77 17.17 -6.46
C LEU A 111 -12.29 17.01 -7.90
N LEU A 112 -11.97 15.79 -8.33
CA LEU A 112 -11.58 15.50 -9.72
C LEU A 112 -12.69 15.77 -10.74
N SER A 113 -13.96 15.89 -10.29
CA SER A 113 -15.07 16.27 -11.17
C SER A 113 -15.17 17.78 -11.42
N VAL A 114 -14.58 18.59 -10.54
CA VAL A 114 -14.66 20.07 -10.58
C VAL A 114 -13.33 20.74 -10.89
N ILE A 115 -12.21 20.17 -10.41
CA ILE A 115 -10.87 20.67 -10.62
C ILE A 115 -10.20 19.83 -11.72
N PRO A 116 -9.77 20.44 -12.84
CA PRO A 116 -9.01 19.72 -13.84
C PRO A 116 -7.66 19.31 -13.28
N VAL A 117 -7.43 18.00 -13.30
CA VAL A 117 -6.17 17.37 -12.93
C VAL A 117 -5.71 16.53 -14.11
N TYR A 118 -4.43 16.62 -14.44
CA TYR A 118 -3.79 15.88 -15.50
C TYR A 118 -2.65 15.05 -14.92
N GLY A 119 -2.60 13.77 -15.25
CA GLY A 119 -1.43 12.91 -15.01
C GLY A 119 -0.60 12.82 -16.29
N CYS A 120 0.72 12.70 -16.18
CA CYS A 120 1.56 12.35 -17.33
C CYS A 120 1.51 10.83 -17.56
N SER A 121 1.24 10.37 -18.78
CA SER A 121 1.16 8.93 -19.06
C SER A 121 2.51 8.19 -19.01
N GLU A 122 3.62 8.92 -18.91
CA GLU A 122 4.97 8.37 -19.04
C GLU A 122 5.81 8.55 -17.75
N CYS A 123 5.42 9.45 -16.84
CA CYS A 123 6.12 9.70 -15.58
C CYS A 123 5.12 10.03 -14.46
N PRO A 124 5.50 9.96 -13.16
CA PRO A 124 4.57 10.11 -12.04
C PRO A 124 4.17 11.57 -11.76
N GLU A 125 4.27 12.45 -12.75
CA GLU A 125 4.00 13.87 -12.58
C GLU A 125 2.52 14.18 -12.77
N ILE A 126 2.03 15.13 -11.98
CA ILE A 126 0.64 15.55 -11.94
C ILE A 126 0.61 17.07 -12.06
N HIS A 127 -0.31 17.55 -12.88
CA HIS A 127 -0.61 18.96 -13.02
C HIS A 127 -2.05 19.25 -12.56
N VAL A 128 -2.22 20.29 -11.75
CA VAL A 128 -3.54 20.80 -11.32
C VAL A 128 -3.75 22.16 -11.97
N GLY A 129 -4.75 22.27 -12.85
CA GLY A 129 -4.98 23.46 -13.65
C GLY A 129 -5.63 23.14 -14.99
N GLN A 130 -6.11 24.17 -15.68
CA GLN A 130 -6.88 24.01 -16.94
C GLN A 130 -6.06 23.42 -18.09
N VAL A 131 -4.75 23.67 -18.10
CA VAL A 131 -3.84 23.26 -19.18
C VAL A 131 -2.53 22.82 -18.56
N GLY A 132 -2.09 21.60 -18.88
CA GLY A 132 -0.79 21.09 -18.46
C GLY A 132 0.37 22.02 -18.83
N HIS A 133 1.37 22.10 -17.97
CA HIS A 133 2.52 22.97 -18.22
C HIS A 133 3.38 22.47 -19.39
N GLN A 134 4.17 23.39 -19.95
CA GLN A 134 5.09 23.16 -21.07
C GLN A 134 6.57 23.09 -20.63
N ILE A 135 6.81 22.78 -19.35
CA ILE A 135 8.19 22.59 -18.85
C ILE A 135 8.72 21.28 -19.45
N GLN A 136 9.96 21.31 -19.93
CA GLN A 136 10.63 20.20 -20.62
C GLN A 136 11.45 19.35 -19.64
N ASP A 137 10.78 18.78 -18.63
CA ASP A 137 11.39 18.02 -17.54
C ASP A 137 10.85 16.59 -17.40
N CYS A 138 10.04 16.12 -18.35
CA CYS A 138 9.54 14.75 -18.37
C CYS A 138 10.71 13.74 -18.50
N ARG A 139 10.88 12.89 -17.48
CA ARG A 139 11.86 11.79 -17.46
C ARG A 139 11.26 10.43 -17.77
N GLY A 140 10.03 10.41 -18.27
CA GLY A 140 9.33 9.19 -18.65
C GLY A 140 9.91 8.53 -19.91
N PRO A 141 9.56 7.26 -20.20
CA PRO A 141 9.97 6.58 -21.42
C PRO A 141 9.69 7.41 -22.68
N GLY A 142 10.62 7.35 -23.65
CA GLY A 142 10.50 8.08 -24.91
C GLY A 142 10.56 9.62 -24.78
N SER A 143 11.07 10.16 -23.66
CA SER A 143 11.27 11.59 -23.45
C SER A 143 12.15 12.22 -24.54
N GLU A 144 13.22 11.54 -24.98
CA GLU A 144 14.12 12.01 -26.06
C GLU A 144 13.35 12.39 -27.33
N LYS A 145 12.40 11.54 -27.76
CA LYS A 145 11.57 11.79 -28.96
C LYS A 145 10.56 12.91 -28.74
N ARG A 146 10.09 13.08 -27.51
CA ARG A 146 9.12 14.11 -27.10
C ARG A 146 9.80 15.39 -26.61
N ARG A 147 11.13 15.52 -26.74
CA ARG A 147 11.92 16.65 -26.21
C ARG A 147 11.61 16.97 -24.75
N SER A 148 11.47 15.93 -23.94
CA SER A 148 11.14 16.01 -22.51
C SER A 148 9.82 16.72 -22.18
N PHE A 149 8.93 16.97 -23.14
CA PHE A 149 7.58 17.44 -22.85
C PHE A 149 6.74 16.33 -22.24
N HIS A 150 5.84 16.67 -21.33
CA HIS A 150 4.88 15.74 -20.75
C HIS A 150 3.79 15.33 -21.74
N LYS A 151 3.27 14.11 -21.55
CA LYS A 151 2.10 13.59 -22.27
C LYS A 151 0.91 13.58 -21.32
N TRP A 152 0.25 14.74 -21.23
CA TRP A 152 -0.88 14.95 -20.34
C TRP A 152 -2.09 14.12 -20.76
N VAL A 153 -2.62 13.36 -19.81
CA VAL A 153 -3.91 12.67 -19.90
C VAL A 153 -4.79 13.12 -18.74
N LYS A 154 -6.11 12.98 -18.89
CA LYS A 154 -7.04 13.28 -17.79
C LYS A 154 -6.66 12.44 -16.57
N GLY A 155 -6.38 13.11 -15.46
CA GLY A 155 -6.00 12.46 -14.21
C GLY A 155 -7.14 11.65 -13.60
N SER A 156 -6.77 10.62 -12.88
CA SER A 156 -7.62 9.72 -12.13
C SER A 156 -7.25 9.75 -10.64
N ILE A 157 -8.08 9.10 -9.81
CA ILE A 157 -7.78 8.92 -8.38
C ILE A 157 -6.42 8.25 -8.18
N ASN A 158 -6.06 7.29 -9.04
CA ASN A 158 -4.82 6.52 -8.93
C ASN A 158 -3.57 7.33 -9.29
N ASP A 159 -3.72 8.44 -10.02
CA ASP A 159 -2.60 9.33 -10.30
C ASP A 159 -2.26 10.15 -9.05
N VAL A 160 -3.28 10.63 -8.33
CA VAL A 160 -3.13 11.45 -7.11
C VAL A 160 -2.83 10.61 -5.87
N LEU A 161 -3.59 9.53 -5.66
CA LEU A 161 -3.40 8.55 -4.60
C LEU A 161 -2.82 7.29 -5.22
N ILE A 162 -1.49 7.23 -5.25
CA ILE A 162 -0.76 6.07 -5.78
C ILE A 162 -1.24 4.81 -5.05
N PRO A 163 -1.81 3.80 -5.76
CA PRO A 163 -2.32 2.60 -5.13
C PRO A 163 -1.17 1.76 -4.54
N ILE A 164 -0.97 1.85 -3.24
CA ILE A 164 -0.06 0.96 -2.51
C ILE A 164 -0.87 -0.26 -2.07
N GLU A 165 -0.66 -1.38 -2.75
CA GLU A 165 -1.28 -2.66 -2.39
C GLU A 165 -0.38 -3.49 -1.46
N SER A 166 -0.99 -4.20 -0.53
CA SER A 166 -0.37 -5.23 0.30
C SER A 166 -1.12 -6.55 0.17
N TYR A 167 -0.44 -7.65 0.45
CA TYR A 167 -1.11 -8.94 0.57
C TYR A 167 -1.85 -9.01 1.90
N HIS A 168 -3.06 -9.54 1.87
CA HIS A 168 -3.81 -9.83 3.08
C HIS A 168 -3.26 -11.08 3.77
N LEU A 169 -3.00 -10.98 5.07
CA LEU A 169 -2.50 -12.09 5.89
C LEU A 169 -3.51 -12.49 6.96
N TYR A 170 -4.05 -13.70 6.82
CA TYR A 170 -4.90 -14.28 7.87
C TYR A 170 -4.16 -14.42 9.20
N ASP A 171 -2.88 -14.83 9.21
CA ASP A 171 -2.05 -14.82 10.43
C ASP A 171 -0.79 -13.95 10.16
N PRO A 172 -0.70 -12.74 10.74
CA PRO A 172 0.46 -11.86 10.56
C PRO A 172 1.79 -12.46 11.03
N PHE A 173 1.73 -13.41 11.97
CA PHE A 173 2.88 -14.16 12.48
C PHE A 173 2.96 -15.58 11.89
N GLY A 174 2.16 -15.85 10.85
CA GLY A 174 2.13 -17.12 10.14
C GLY A 174 3.32 -17.28 9.19
N ARG A 175 3.10 -18.11 8.17
CA ARG A 175 4.11 -18.37 7.15
C ARG A 175 4.29 -17.15 6.25
N ARG A 176 5.52 -16.88 5.87
CA ARG A 176 5.84 -15.82 4.89
C ARG A 176 5.27 -16.21 3.52
N ILE A 177 4.68 -15.23 2.83
CA ILE A 177 4.26 -15.39 1.43
C ILE A 177 5.51 -15.62 0.56
N LYS A 178 5.53 -16.74 -0.16
CA LYS A 178 6.59 -17.05 -1.14
C LYS A 178 6.27 -16.37 -2.47
N HIS A 179 7.32 -16.11 -3.26
CA HIS A 179 7.15 -15.53 -4.59
C HIS A 179 6.19 -16.36 -5.45
N ASP A 180 6.33 -17.69 -5.43
CA ASP A 180 5.53 -18.60 -6.26
C ASP A 180 4.06 -18.67 -5.83
N THR A 181 3.78 -18.43 -4.54
CA THR A 181 2.42 -18.49 -3.98
C THR A 181 1.77 -17.13 -3.84
N ARG A 182 2.44 -16.03 -4.20
CA ARG A 182 1.96 -14.65 -3.99
C ARG A 182 0.61 -14.36 -4.66
N PHE A 183 0.30 -15.05 -5.76
CA PHE A 183 -0.95 -14.89 -6.50
C PHE A 183 -2.14 -15.61 -5.84
N ASN A 184 -1.89 -16.45 -4.85
CA ASN A 184 -2.92 -17.15 -4.09
C ASN A 184 -3.49 -16.29 -2.95
N TYR A 185 -2.93 -15.10 -2.72
CA TYR A 185 -3.34 -14.18 -1.67
C TYR A 185 -4.03 -12.97 -2.28
N ASP A 186 -5.04 -12.47 -1.57
CA ASP A 186 -5.70 -11.23 -1.96
C ASP A 186 -4.76 -10.03 -1.78
N ARG A 187 -4.85 -9.10 -2.72
CA ARG A 187 -4.22 -7.79 -2.63
C ARG A 187 -5.25 -6.72 -2.30
N ILE A 188 -5.01 -6.03 -1.19
CA ILE A 188 -5.84 -4.95 -0.65
C ILE A 188 -4.99 -3.69 -0.44
N PRO A 189 -5.58 -2.49 -0.29
CA PRO A 189 -4.79 -1.30 0.01
C PRO A 189 -3.99 -1.46 1.31
N ALA A 190 -2.74 -1.01 1.32
CA ALA A 190 -1.85 -1.17 2.46
C ALA A 190 -2.39 -0.53 3.74
N ILE A 191 -3.08 0.61 3.61
CA ILE A 191 -3.76 1.27 4.75
C ILE A 191 -4.84 0.36 5.35
N VAL A 192 -5.59 -0.36 4.51
CA VAL A 192 -6.65 -1.28 4.98
C VAL A 192 -6.02 -2.47 5.71
N GLU A 193 -4.97 -3.08 5.16
CA GLU A 193 -4.26 -4.18 5.84
C GLU A 193 -3.66 -3.72 7.18
N LEU A 194 -3.07 -2.52 7.24
CA LEU A 194 -2.56 -1.95 8.49
C LEU A 194 -3.67 -1.77 9.53
N CYS A 195 -4.85 -1.29 9.12
CA CYS A 195 -5.99 -1.15 10.02
C CYS A 195 -6.50 -2.51 10.52
N ILE A 196 -6.55 -3.54 9.65
CA ILE A 196 -6.91 -4.91 10.04
C ILE A 196 -5.95 -5.44 11.10
N GLN A 197 -4.64 -5.32 10.84
CA GLN A 197 -3.59 -5.75 11.76
C GLN A 197 -3.61 -4.97 13.09
N ALA A 198 -4.08 -3.72 13.08
CA ALA A 198 -4.20 -2.89 14.27
C ALA A 198 -5.44 -3.20 15.13
N GLY A 199 -6.48 -3.83 14.59
CA GLY A 199 -7.70 -4.08 15.36
C GLY A 199 -9.00 -4.10 14.59
N VAL A 200 -9.02 -3.61 13.35
CA VAL A 200 -10.27 -3.46 12.58
C VAL A 200 -10.73 -4.80 12.05
N ASP A 201 -11.98 -5.16 12.34
CA ASP A 201 -12.60 -6.38 11.85
C ASP A 201 -13.35 -6.09 10.54
N ILE A 202 -12.92 -6.74 9.47
CA ILE A 202 -13.58 -6.70 8.15
C ILE A 202 -13.95 -8.13 7.79
N PRO A 203 -15.25 -8.51 7.75
CA PRO A 203 -15.68 -9.89 7.52
C PRO A 203 -15.11 -10.52 6.23
N GLU A 204 -14.90 -9.71 5.20
CA GLU A 204 -14.33 -10.12 3.91
C GLU A 204 -12.83 -10.46 4.00
N TYR A 205 -12.14 -9.91 4.99
CA TYR A 205 -10.68 -10.03 5.20
C TYR A 205 -10.39 -10.41 6.66
N PRO A 206 -10.74 -11.64 7.08
CA PRO A 206 -10.58 -12.06 8.46
C PRO A 206 -9.10 -12.16 8.85
N SER A 207 -8.77 -11.75 10.07
CA SER A 207 -7.43 -11.90 10.62
C SER A 207 -7.45 -12.58 11.99
N ARG A 208 -6.49 -13.47 12.21
CA ARG A 208 -6.30 -14.19 13.46
C ARG A 208 -5.71 -13.26 14.50
N ARG A 209 -6.55 -12.86 15.46
CA ARG A 209 -6.14 -12.10 16.64
C ARG A 209 -5.65 -13.04 17.74
N ARG A 210 -4.52 -12.71 18.37
CA ARG A 210 -4.06 -13.38 19.59
C ARG A 210 -4.43 -12.49 20.76
N THR A 211 -5.05 -13.07 21.78
CA THR A 211 -5.41 -12.41 23.04
C THR A 211 -4.46 -12.80 24.18
N GLN A 212 -3.57 -13.77 23.94
CA GLN A 212 -2.62 -14.29 24.91
C GLN A 212 -1.20 -14.31 24.32
N LEU A 213 -0.19 -14.07 25.18
CA LEU A 213 1.21 -14.03 24.78
C LEU A 213 1.66 -15.37 24.20
N LEU A 214 2.46 -15.33 23.14
CA LEU A 214 2.91 -16.53 22.41
C LEU A 214 3.74 -17.52 23.23
N PHE A 215 4.27 -17.11 24.39
CA PHE A 215 4.96 -18.00 25.32
C PHE A 215 4.03 -19.06 25.92
N GLU A 216 2.74 -18.78 26.11
CA GLU A 216 1.82 -19.75 26.73
C GLU A 216 1.32 -20.82 25.73
N CYS A 217 1.29 -20.53 24.43
CA CYS A 217 0.87 -21.50 23.41
C CYS A 217 1.96 -22.54 23.05
N TRP A 218 3.23 -22.30 23.40
CA TRP A 218 4.30 -23.28 23.18
C TRP A 218 4.43 -24.32 24.31
N GLY A 219 3.82 -24.08 25.48
CA GLY A 219 3.91 -24.94 26.67
C GLY A 219 2.81 -26.00 26.83
N ARG A 220 1.88 -26.13 25.87
CA ARG A 220 0.88 -27.20 25.83
C ARG A 220 1.04 -28.03 24.56
N ARG A 221 2.03 -28.92 24.55
CA ARG A 221 2.11 -30.06 23.64
C ARG A 221 2.65 -31.26 24.39
#